data_AF-A0ABD2N653-F1
#
_entry.id   AF-A0ABD2N653-F1
#
_cell.length_a   1.000
_cell.length_b   1.000
_cell.length_c   1.000
_cell.angle_alpha   90.00
_cell.angle_beta   90.00
_cell.angle_gamma   90.00
#
_symmetry.space_group_name_H-M   'P 1'
#
loop_
_entity.id
_entity.type
_entity.pdbx_description
1 polymer ?
#
loop_
_entity_poly.entity_id
_entity_poly.type
_entity_poly.pdbx_seq_one_letter_code
_entity_poly.pdbx_strand_id
1 'polypeptide(L)'
;MNPCILAQPPEDEVGDGRWQSMHNRYVQEAQTTESEVLFIGDSIIQQLQFSTIWAEKFISLHCCNFGIGGDRVENVLWRIQNGELDFHVKLKAVVLFVGTNNTDCTPHEVFEGF
;
A
#
# COMPACT_ATOMS: atom_id res chain seq x y z
N MET A 1 -23.26 -3.48 5.59
CA MET A 1 -22.17 -4.33 5.08
C MET A 1 -20.92 -3.49 5.20
N ASN A 2 -19.88 -3.96 5.88
CA ASN A 2 -18.66 -3.17 6.11
C ASN A 2 -17.95 -2.98 4.75
N PRO A 3 -17.79 -1.75 4.23
CA PRO A 3 -17.13 -1.52 2.94
C PRO A 3 -15.62 -1.76 3.00
N CYS A 4 -14.99 -1.62 4.17
CA CYS A 4 -13.54 -1.77 4.36
C CYS A 4 -13.05 -3.21 4.14
N ILE A 5 -13.91 -4.22 4.28
CA ILE A 5 -13.55 -5.64 4.05
C ILE A 5 -13.73 -6.07 2.59
N LEU A 6 -14.28 -5.22 1.73
CA LEU A 6 -14.59 -5.55 0.34
C LEU A 6 -13.43 -5.13 -0.57
N ALA A 7 -12.45 -6.01 -0.75
CA ALA A 7 -11.29 -5.77 -1.60
C ALA A 7 -11.70 -5.29 -3.01
N GLN A 8 -11.44 -4.03 -3.32
CA GLN A 8 -11.74 -3.43 -4.62
C GLN A 8 -10.77 -2.30 -4.99
N PRO A 9 -10.47 -2.10 -6.28
CA PRO A 9 -9.74 -0.93 -6.74
C PRO A 9 -10.61 0.33 -6.56
N PRO A 10 -10.01 1.53 -6.44
CA PRO A 10 -10.76 2.78 -6.47
C PRO A 10 -11.34 3.05 -7.86
N GLU A 11 -12.40 3.85 -7.92
CA GLU A 11 -12.93 4.35 -9.17
C GLU A 11 -11.95 5.36 -9.80
N ASP A 12 -11.71 5.23 -11.10
CA ASP A 12 -10.87 6.17 -11.86
C ASP A 12 -11.71 7.31 -12.42
N GLU A 13 -12.07 8.26 -11.55
CA GLU A 13 -12.90 9.42 -11.93
C GLU A 13 -12.25 10.32 -12.99
N VAL A 14 -10.91 10.35 -13.04
CA VAL A 14 -10.14 11.17 -13.98
C VAL A 14 -9.98 10.46 -15.33
N GLY A 15 -9.91 9.12 -15.32
CA GLY A 15 -9.75 8.28 -16.51
C GLY A 15 -8.31 8.19 -17.02
N ASP A 16 -7.32 8.53 -16.19
CA ASP A 16 -5.89 8.51 -16.57
C ASP A 16 -5.17 7.21 -16.21
N GLY A 17 -5.83 6.30 -15.50
CA GLY A 17 -5.29 5.00 -15.10
C GLY A 17 -4.09 5.08 -14.15
N ARG A 18 -3.85 6.21 -13.48
CA ARG A 18 -2.66 6.43 -12.66
C ARG A 18 -2.55 5.44 -11.51
N TRP A 19 -3.68 5.12 -10.85
CA TRP A 19 -3.71 4.19 -9.73
C TRP A 19 -3.32 2.78 -10.18
N GLN A 20 -3.94 2.29 -11.24
CA GLN A 20 -3.64 0.98 -11.82
C GLN A 20 -2.18 0.91 -12.31
N SER A 21 -1.66 1.99 -12.87
CA SER A 21 -0.26 2.07 -13.31
C SER A 21 0.72 1.98 -12.14
N MET A 22 0.42 2.60 -10.99
CA MET A 22 1.22 2.48 -9.77
C MET A 22 1.17 1.05 -9.22
N HIS A 23 -0.01 0.44 -9.13
CA HIS A 23 -0.17 -0.96 -8.72
C HIS A 23 0.67 -1.91 -9.60
N ASN A 24 0.52 -1.81 -10.92
CA ASN A 24 1.26 -2.67 -11.86
C ASN A 24 2.78 -2.51 -11.71
N ARG A 25 3.26 -1.29 -11.45
CA ARG A 25 4.68 -1.04 -11.16
C ARG A 25 5.12 -1.73 -9.87
N TYR A 26 4.32 -1.68 -8.80
CA TYR A 26 4.64 -2.33 -7.54
C TYR A 26 4.62 -3.86 -7.63
N VAL A 27 3.68 -4.45 -8.39
CA VAL A 27 3.70 -5.88 -8.70
C VAL A 27 5.00 -6.28 -9.40
N GLN A 28 5.45 -5.49 -10.39
CA GLN A 28 6.73 -5.75 -11.06
C GLN A 28 7.93 -5.56 -10.12
N GLU A 29 7.89 -4.56 -9.24
CA GLU A 29 8.93 -4.31 -8.25
C GLU A 29 9.04 -5.46 -7.26
N ALA A 30 7.92 -6.00 -6.75
CA ALA A 30 7.90 -7.16 -5.85
C ALA A 30 8.60 -8.40 -6.47
N GLN A 31 8.48 -8.59 -7.78
CA GLN A 31 9.10 -9.71 -8.50
C GLN A 31 10.61 -9.52 -8.76
N THR A 32 11.14 -8.30 -8.62
CA THR A 32 12.52 -7.96 -9.04
C THR A 32 13.39 -7.42 -7.91
N THR A 33 12.79 -7.02 -6.81
CA THR A 33 13.47 -6.41 -5.66
C THR A 33 13.96 -7.44 -4.66
N GLU A 34 15.21 -7.28 -4.21
CA GLU A 34 15.81 -8.05 -3.11
C GLU A 34 15.43 -7.49 -1.73
N SER A 35 14.51 -6.52 -1.66
CA SER A 35 14.06 -5.92 -0.42
C SER A 35 13.32 -6.92 0.46
N GLU A 36 13.68 -6.96 1.74
CA GLU A 36 13.09 -7.89 2.72
C GLU A 36 12.05 -7.21 3.63
N VAL A 37 11.86 -5.90 3.49
CA VAL A 37 10.87 -5.12 4.24
C VAL A 37 9.95 -4.37 3.29
N LEU A 38 8.64 -4.52 3.47
CA LEU A 38 7.64 -3.80 2.69
C LEU A 38 6.94 -2.75 3.55
N PHE A 39 6.87 -1.52 3.07
CA PHE A 39 5.93 -0.51 3.55
C PHE A 39 4.77 -0.42 2.56
N ILE A 40 3.53 -0.58 3.02
CA ILE A 40 2.34 -0.52 2.18
C ILE A 40 1.25 0.30 2.88
N GLY A 41 0.57 1.15 2.13
CA GLY A 41 -0.45 2.02 2.70
C GLY A 41 -0.84 3.20 1.83
N ASP A 42 -1.26 4.27 2.51
CA ASP A 42 -1.79 5.47 1.88
C ASP A 42 -0.72 6.54 1.60
N SER A 43 -1.15 7.81 1.48
CA SER A 43 -0.29 8.96 1.23
C SER A 43 0.78 9.14 2.31
N ILE A 44 0.56 8.73 3.56
CA ILE A 44 1.56 8.86 4.62
C ILE A 44 2.74 7.95 4.32
N ILE A 45 2.49 6.70 3.93
CA ILE A 45 3.53 5.78 3.47
C ILE A 45 4.17 6.32 2.19
N GLN A 46 3.38 6.75 1.20
CA GLN A 46 3.91 7.27 -0.06
C GLN A 46 4.87 8.44 0.17
N GLN A 47 4.52 9.40 1.03
CA GLN A 47 5.32 10.60 1.25
C GLN A 47 6.53 10.34 2.15
N LEU A 48 6.49 9.28 2.97
CA LEU A 48 7.61 8.90 3.85
C LEU A 48 8.92 8.74 3.05
N GLN A 49 8.85 8.21 1.83
CA GLN A 49 10.02 7.98 0.97
C GLN A 49 10.81 9.27 0.65
N PHE A 50 10.17 10.44 0.72
CA PHE A 50 10.77 11.74 0.44
C PHE A 50 11.26 12.48 1.70
N SER A 51 11.10 11.87 2.88
CA SER A 51 11.56 12.46 4.14
C SER A 51 13.05 12.20 4.38
N THR A 52 13.68 13.07 5.18
CA THR A 52 15.06 12.84 5.65
C THR A 52 15.17 11.55 6.47
N ILE A 53 14.12 11.20 7.22
CA ILE A 53 14.06 9.99 8.04
C ILE A 53 14.19 8.74 7.16
N TRP A 54 13.60 8.72 5.96
CA TRP A 54 13.74 7.59 5.05
C TRP A 54 15.18 7.36 4.60
N ALA A 55 15.85 8.43 4.18
CA ALA A 55 17.25 8.37 3.81
C ALA A 55 18.17 7.98 4.98
N GLU A 56 17.86 8.43 6.20
CA GLU A 56 18.69 8.18 7.38
C GLU A 56 18.44 6.83 8.07
N LYS A 57 17.21 6.30 8.03
CA LYS A 57 16.79 5.17 8.86
C LYS A 57 16.31 3.96 8.08
N PHE A 58 15.67 4.15 6.93
CA PHE A 58 14.96 3.07 6.24
C PHE A 58 15.74 2.54 5.03
N ILE A 59 16.52 3.38 4.34
CA ILE A 59 17.28 2.93 3.15
C ILE A 59 18.25 1.79 3.45
N SER A 60 18.81 1.74 4.66
CA SER A 60 19.74 0.69 5.10
C SER A 60 19.07 -0.65 5.42
N LEU A 61 17.74 -0.68 5.50
CA LEU A 61 16.96 -1.89 5.78
C LEU A 61 16.58 -2.68 4.54
N HIS A 62 16.98 -2.23 3.34
CA HIS A 62 16.56 -2.83 2.06
C HIS A 62 15.03 -2.97 2.00
N CYS A 63 14.34 -1.83 1.97
CA CYS A 63 12.88 -1.78 2.01
C CYS A 63 12.26 -1.19 0.74
N CYS A 64 11.06 -1.66 0.41
CA CYS A 64 10.20 -1.09 -0.65
C CYS A 64 9.06 -0.25 -0.06
N ASN A 65 8.58 0.73 -0.84
CA ASN A 65 7.49 1.62 -0.47
C ASN A 65 6.36 1.57 -1.50
N PHE A 66 5.30 0.82 -1.17
CA PHE A 66 4.09 0.64 -1.97
C PHE A 66 2.95 1.53 -1.42
N GLY A 67 3.28 2.78 -1.09
CA GLY A 67 2.30 3.79 -0.70
C GLY A 67 1.61 4.39 -1.91
N ILE A 68 0.28 4.42 -1.90
CA ILE A 68 -0.52 5.11 -2.92
C ILE A 68 -1.41 6.15 -2.24
N GLY A 69 -1.23 7.41 -2.62
CA GLY A 69 -2.03 8.50 -2.08
C GLY A 69 -3.53 8.32 -2.37
N GLY A 70 -4.34 8.46 -1.32
CA GLY A 70 -5.80 8.32 -1.38
C GLY A 70 -6.31 6.91 -1.11
N ASP A 71 -5.43 5.91 -0.99
CA ASP A 71 -5.85 4.53 -0.70
C ASP A 71 -6.66 4.46 0.60
N ARG A 72 -7.78 3.75 0.51
CA ARG A 72 -8.59 3.29 1.62
C ARG A 72 -8.21 1.85 1.98
N VAL A 73 -8.70 1.36 3.12
CA VAL A 73 -8.42 0.00 3.61
C VAL A 73 -8.71 -1.06 2.54
N GLU A 74 -9.87 -0.97 1.89
CA GLU A 74 -10.29 -1.91 0.86
C GLU A 74 -9.41 -1.88 -0.41
N ASN A 75 -8.78 -0.75 -0.71
CA ASN A 75 -7.88 -0.62 -1.87
C ASN A 75 -6.56 -1.32 -1.57
N VAL A 76 -5.99 -1.12 -0.38
CA VAL A 76 -4.79 -1.82 0.07
C VAL A 76 -5.04 -3.33 0.13
N LEU A 77 -6.20 -3.75 0.66
CA LEU A 77 -6.59 -5.15 0.69
C LEU A 77 -6.64 -5.76 -0.71
N TRP A 78 -7.21 -5.05 -1.69
CA TRP A 78 -7.21 -5.49 -3.07
C TRP A 78 -5.78 -5.61 -3.63
N ARG A 79 -4.92 -4.61 -3.42
CA ARG A 79 -3.53 -4.65 -3.90
C ARG A 79 -2.75 -5.84 -3.37
N ILE A 80 -2.90 -6.13 -2.08
CA ILE A 80 -2.31 -7.30 -1.41
C ILE A 80 -2.77 -8.60 -2.08
N GLN A 81 -4.07 -8.74 -2.36
CA GLN A 81 -4.64 -9.92 -2.99
C GLN A 81 -4.29 -10.05 -4.48
N ASN A 82 -3.81 -8.98 -5.11
CA ASN A 82 -3.51 -8.90 -6.54
C ASN A 82 -2.01 -8.74 -6.81
N GLY A 83 -1.17 -9.37 -6.00
CA GLY A 83 0.23 -9.65 -6.34
C GLY A 83 1.26 -8.70 -5.74
N GLU A 84 0.87 -7.68 -4.98
CA GLU A 84 1.83 -6.81 -4.30
C GLU A 84 2.53 -7.47 -3.10
N LEU A 85 2.11 -8.67 -2.67
CA LEU A 85 2.84 -9.50 -1.70
C LEU A 85 3.60 -10.67 -2.34
N ASP A 86 3.56 -10.82 -3.66
CA ASP A 86 4.22 -11.93 -4.37
C ASP A 86 5.71 -11.64 -4.55
N PHE A 87 6.43 -11.38 -3.45
CA PHE A 87 7.86 -11.12 -3.51
C PHE A 87 8.64 -12.36 -3.92
N HIS A 88 9.65 -12.18 -4.76
CA HIS A 88 10.55 -13.29 -5.11
C HIS A 88 11.46 -13.70 -3.94
N VAL A 89 11.66 -12.78 -2.99
CA VAL A 89 12.33 -13.02 -1.70
C VAL A 89 11.32 -13.19 -0.56
N LYS A 90 11.75 -13.80 0.53
CA LYS A 90 10.95 -13.89 1.74
C LYS A 90 10.98 -12.56 2.49
N LEU A 91 9.83 -11.90 2.59
CA LEU A 91 9.67 -10.74 3.46
C LEU A 91 9.92 -11.09 4.93
N LYS A 92 10.71 -10.26 5.62
CA LYS A 92 10.97 -10.30 7.07
C LYS A 92 9.94 -9.49 7.85
N ALA A 93 9.47 -8.38 7.28
CA ALA A 93 8.49 -7.51 7.90
C ALA A 93 7.62 -6.79 6.86
N VAL A 94 6.38 -6.51 7.26
CA VAL A 94 5.46 -5.64 6.53
C VAL A 94 5.01 -4.54 7.48
N VAL A 95 5.17 -3.29 7.06
CA VAL A 95 4.65 -2.10 7.73
C VAL A 95 3.39 -1.69 6.98
N LEU A 96 2.25 -1.89 7.62
CA LEU A 96 0.94 -1.49 7.11
C LEU A 96 0.51 -0.18 7.79
N PHE A 97 0.17 0.83 7.00
CA PHE A 97 -0.45 2.04 7.54
C PHE A 97 -1.47 2.63 6.55
N VAL A 98 -2.75 2.44 6.87
CA VAL A 98 -3.89 2.92 6.09
C VAL A 98 -5.10 3.10 7.01
N GLY A 99 -6.06 3.91 6.58
CA GLY A 99 -7.38 4.04 7.23
C GLY A 99 -7.83 5.48 7.40
N THR A 100 -6.92 6.46 7.30
CA THR A 100 -7.29 7.88 7.44
C THR A 100 -8.19 8.39 6.31
N ASN A 101 -8.20 7.71 5.16
CA ASN A 101 -9.04 8.06 4.01
C ASN A 101 -10.44 7.42 4.06
N ASN A 102 -10.72 6.53 5.01
CA ASN A 102 -12.04 5.95 5.24
C ASN A 102 -12.91 6.89 6.10
N THR A 103 -13.08 8.13 5.64
CA THR A 103 -13.74 9.23 6.38
C THR A 103 -15.25 9.04 6.55
N ASP A 104 -15.83 8.19 5.71
CA ASP A 104 -17.23 7.78 5.66
C ASP A 104 -17.51 6.47 6.43
N CYS A 105 -16.50 5.83 6.99
CA CYS A 105 -16.61 4.60 7.76
C CYS A 105 -16.48 4.85 9.26
N THR A 106 -17.08 3.98 10.06
CA THR A 106 -16.86 3.98 11.52
C THR A 106 -15.47 3.45 11.85
N PRO A 107 -14.87 3.84 13.00
CA PRO A 107 -13.60 3.26 13.44
C PRO A 107 -13.61 1.73 13.55
N HIS A 108 -14.76 1.14 13.88
CA HIS A 108 -14.93 -0.31 13.94
C HIS A 108 -14.85 -0.94 12.56
N GLU A 109 -15.50 -0.35 11.55
CA GLU A 109 -15.44 -0.84 10.17
C GLU A 109 -14.02 -0.78 9.61
N VAL A 110 -13.31 0.33 9.85
CA VAL A 110 -11.91 0.51 9.45
C VAL A 110 -11.01 -0.53 10.12
N PHE A 111 -11.21 -0.79 11.41
CA PHE A 111 -10.44 -1.79 12.15
C PHE A 111 -10.67 -3.21 11.62
N GLU A 112 -11.93 -3.59 11.35
CA GLU A 112 -12.27 -4.92 10.84
C GLU A 112 -11.75 -5.23 9.43
N GLY A 113 -11.35 -4.20 8.67
CA GLY A 113 -10.72 -4.39 7.37
C GLY A 113 -9.37 -5.13 7.41
N PHE A 114 -8.78 -5.33 8.61
CA PHE A 114 -7.54 -6.07 8.85
C PHE A 114 -7.59 -6.98 10.09
#